data_AF-A0A2J7ZFD1-F1
#
_entry.id   AF-A0A2J7ZFD1-F1
#
_cell.length_a   1.000
_cell.length_b   1.000
_cell.length_c   1.000
_cell.angle_alpha   90.00
_cell.angle_beta   90.00
_cell.angle_gamma   90.00
#
_symmetry.space_group_name_H-M   'P 1'
#
loop_
_entity.id
_entity.type
_entity.pdbx_description
1 polymer ?
#
loop_
_entity_poly.entity_id
_entity_poly.type
_entity_poly.pdbx_seq_one_letter_code
_entity_poly.pdbx_strand_id
1 'polypeptide(L)'
;MGKLYRFMGLSCAAVQSSSSVAAARAAFAADVTYVTGQELGFSFLKDNTALSVLDLTLRDEKFHFAIVDEVDSILIDESRNPMIISGRG
;
A
#
# COMPACT_ATOMS: atom_id res chain seq x y z
N MET A 1 -17.33 -1.51 3.44
CA MET A 1 -17.48 -1.73 1.98
C MET A 1 -17.14 -3.15 1.49
N GLY A 2 -16.14 -3.85 2.05
CA GLY A 2 -15.70 -5.15 1.51
C GLY A 2 -16.76 -6.26 1.36
N LYS A 3 -17.87 -6.24 2.11
CA LYS A 3 -19.00 -7.18 1.89
C LYS A 3 -19.65 -7.00 0.52
N LEU A 4 -19.81 -5.75 0.07
CA LEU A 4 -20.42 -5.41 -1.22
C LEU A 4 -19.53 -5.83 -2.38
N TYR A 5 -18.24 -5.51 -2.32
CA TYR A 5 -17.28 -5.90 -3.36
C TYR A 5 -17.19 -7.43 -3.50
N ARG A 6 -17.13 -8.16 -2.38
CA ARG A 6 -17.17 -9.63 -2.40
C ARG A 6 -18.48 -10.19 -2.94
N PHE A 7 -19.61 -9.57 -2.63
CA PHE A 7 -20.89 -9.93 -3.22
C PHE A 7 -20.89 -9.79 -4.75
N MET A 8 -20.18 -8.79 -5.28
CA MET A 8 -19.99 -8.57 -6.72
C MET A 8 -18.85 -9.42 -7.34
N GLY A 9 -18.25 -10.34 -6.58
CA GLY A 9 -17.17 -11.21 -7.05
C GLY A 9 -15.77 -10.56 -7.06
N LEU A 10 -15.61 -9.37 -6.49
CA LEU A 10 -14.33 -8.68 -6.37
C LEU A 10 -13.63 -9.03 -5.06
N SER A 11 -12.32 -9.21 -5.13
CA SER A 11 -11.46 -9.36 -3.96
C SER A 11 -11.18 -7.98 -3.32
N CYS A 12 -11.21 -7.93 -2.00
CA CYS A 12 -10.96 -6.71 -1.24
C CYS A 12 -10.15 -7.02 0.01
N ALA A 13 -9.04 -6.30 0.17
CA ALA A 13 -8.11 -6.47 1.27
C ALA A 13 -7.67 -5.12 1.85
N ALA A 14 -7.12 -5.15 3.06
CA ALA A 14 -6.50 -4.00 3.69
C ALA A 14 -5.06 -4.34 4.07
N VAL A 15 -4.14 -3.42 3.82
CA VAL A 15 -2.74 -3.55 4.26
C VAL A 15 -2.64 -2.99 5.68
N GLN A 16 -2.05 -3.79 6.58
CA GLN A 16 -1.81 -3.39 7.96
C GLN A 16 -0.31 -3.26 8.21
N SER A 17 0.08 -2.34 9.09
CA SER A 17 1.49 -2.11 9.49
C SER A 17 2.20 -3.36 10.02
N SER A 18 1.45 -4.30 10.63
CA SER A 18 1.95 -5.58 11.14
C SER A 18 1.92 -6.73 10.11
N SER A 19 1.56 -6.45 8.86
CA SER A 19 1.48 -7.48 7.81
C SER A 19 2.86 -8.00 7.46
N SER A 20 3.00 -9.33 7.34
CA SER A 20 4.19 -9.91 6.72
C SER A 20 4.28 -9.50 5.24
N VAL A 21 5.48 -9.59 4.64
CA VAL A 21 5.68 -9.30 3.21
C VAL A 21 4.70 -10.11 2.33
N ALA A 22 4.51 -11.39 2.63
CA ALA A 22 3.58 -12.25 1.91
C ALA A 22 2.11 -11.80 2.07
N ALA A 23 1.71 -11.40 3.28
CA ALA A 23 0.36 -10.90 3.53
C ALA A 23 0.11 -9.54 2.85
N ALA A 24 1.09 -8.63 2.91
CA ALA A 24 1.04 -7.35 2.23
C ALA A 24 0.95 -7.55 0.70
N ARG A 25 1.76 -8.45 0.14
CA ARG A 25 1.70 -8.81 -1.28
C ARG A 25 0.33 -9.33 -1.68
N ALA A 26 -0.24 -10.24 -0.90
CA ALA A 26 -1.58 -10.76 -1.16
C ALA A 26 -2.66 -9.65 -1.07
N ALA A 27 -2.53 -8.72 -0.11
CA ALA A 27 -3.45 -7.61 0.05
C ALA A 27 -3.34 -6.58 -1.09
N PHE A 28 -2.12 -6.28 -1.53
CA PHE A 28 -1.89 -5.44 -2.69
C PHE A 28 -2.37 -6.10 -3.98
N ALA A 29 -2.40 -7.43 -4.07
CA ALA A 29 -2.92 -8.15 -5.24
C ALA A 29 -4.46 -8.19 -5.35
N ALA A 30 -5.21 -7.78 -4.32
CA ALA A 30 -6.68 -7.78 -4.34
C ALA A 30 -7.25 -6.68 -5.23
N ASP A 31 -8.37 -6.90 -5.93
CA ASP A 31 -8.96 -5.93 -6.87
C ASP A 31 -9.14 -4.53 -6.25
N VAL A 32 -9.55 -4.48 -4.97
CA VAL A 32 -9.62 -3.25 -4.18
C VAL A 32 -8.76 -3.38 -2.92
N THR A 33 -7.74 -2.54 -2.82
CA THR A 33 -6.85 -2.47 -1.64
C THR A 33 -7.13 -1.20 -0.83
N TYR A 34 -7.41 -1.36 0.47
CA TYR A 34 -7.42 -0.27 1.43
C TYR A 34 -6.04 -0.17 2.10
N VAL A 35 -5.49 1.04 2.18
CA VAL A 35 -4.16 1.28 2.73
C VAL A 35 -4.06 2.73 3.21
N THR A 36 -3.25 2.98 4.23
CA THR A 36 -2.93 4.35 4.64
C THR A 36 -1.85 4.94 3.73
N GLY A 37 -1.79 6.28 3.63
CA GLY A 37 -0.74 6.94 2.84
C GLY A 37 0.67 6.53 3.27
N GLN A 38 0.90 6.41 4.59
CA GLN A 38 2.17 5.96 5.16
C GLN A 38 2.55 4.55 4.72
N GLU A 39 1.65 3.58 4.85
CA GLU A 39 1.96 2.19 4.46
C GLU A 39 2.23 2.06 2.97
N LEU A 40 1.45 2.77 2.13
CA LEU A 40 1.66 2.77 0.69
C LEU A 40 3.02 3.38 0.32
N GLY A 41 3.36 4.53 0.91
CA GLY A 41 4.62 5.21 0.64
C GLY A 41 5.83 4.41 1.11
N PHE A 42 5.77 3.80 2.30
CA PHE A 42 6.85 2.94 2.79
C PHE A 42 6.96 1.63 2.01
N SER A 43 5.85 0.99 1.60
CA SER A 43 5.90 -0.16 0.69
C SER A 43 6.57 0.20 -0.63
N PHE A 44 6.24 1.36 -1.21
CA PHE A 44 6.90 1.84 -2.43
C PHE A 44 8.41 2.04 -2.25
N LEU A 45 8.81 2.72 -1.17
CA LEU A 45 10.22 2.95 -0.88
C LEU A 45 10.97 1.62 -0.64
N LYS A 46 10.40 0.70 0.14
CA LYS A 46 10.98 -0.64 0.40
C LYS A 46 11.16 -1.42 -0.88
N ASP A 47 10.11 -1.51 -1.70
CA ASP A 47 10.14 -2.24 -2.97
C ASP A 47 11.21 -1.71 -3.94
N ASN A 48 11.47 -0.39 -3.95
CA ASN A 48 12.52 0.19 -4.79
C ASN A 48 13.95 -0.01 -4.22
N THR A 49 14.06 -0.44 -2.97
CA THR A 49 15.34 -0.80 -2.32
C THR A 49 15.54 -2.31 -2.17
N ALA A 50 14.56 -3.11 -2.60
CA ALA A 50 14.59 -4.56 -2.46
C ALA A 50 15.67 -5.19 -3.35
N LEU A 51 16.42 -6.14 -2.78
CA LEU A 51 17.47 -6.90 -3.50
C LEU A 51 16.91 -8.17 -4.15
N SER A 52 15.73 -8.61 -3.73
CA SER A 52 15.07 -9.82 -4.21
C SER A 52 13.64 -9.54 -4.60
N VAL A 53 13.19 -10.21 -5.66
CA VAL A 53 11.78 -10.21 -6.10
C VAL A 53 10.87 -10.80 -5.02
N LEU A 54 11.39 -11.65 -4.13
CA LEU A 54 10.64 -12.21 -3.01
C LEU A 54 10.32 -11.18 -1.91
N ASP A 55 11.00 -10.03 -1.90
CA ASP A 55 10.78 -8.98 -0.92
C ASP A 55 9.79 -7.90 -1.39
N LEU A 56 9.40 -7.93 -2.67
CA LEU A 56 8.45 -6.97 -3.24
C LEU A 56 7.03 -7.16 -2.68
N THR A 57 6.32 -6.06 -2.43
CA THR A 57 4.95 -6.10 -1.90
C THR A 57 3.92 -5.56 -2.88
N LEU A 58 4.27 -4.55 -3.69
CA LEU A 58 3.41 -3.96 -4.69
C LEU A 58 3.29 -4.87 -5.93
N ARG A 59 2.26 -4.63 -6.74
CA ARG A 59 2.08 -5.29 -8.04
C ARG A 59 3.14 -4.82 -9.05
N ASP A 60 3.37 -5.63 -10.07
CA ASP A 60 4.27 -5.30 -11.19
C ASP A 60 3.83 -4.02 -11.93
N GLU A 61 2.53 -3.89 -12.23
CA GLU A 61 1.94 -2.64 -12.68
C GLU A 61 1.53 -1.81 -11.46
N LYS A 62 2.34 -0.81 -11.12
CA LYS A 62 2.12 0.03 -9.94
C LYS A 62 1.10 1.15 -10.21
N PHE A 63 0.24 1.41 -9.23
CA PHE A 63 -0.60 2.61 -9.11
C PHE A 63 -1.58 2.89 -10.27
N HIS A 64 -2.50 1.95 -10.57
CA HIS A 64 -3.54 2.18 -11.60
C HIS A 64 -4.50 3.33 -11.26
N PHE A 65 -5.00 3.36 -10.04
CA PHE A 65 -5.97 4.35 -9.58
C PHE A 65 -5.98 4.43 -8.06
N ALA A 66 -6.22 5.62 -7.51
CA ALA A 66 -6.33 5.84 -6.06
C ALA A 66 -7.49 6.79 -5.77
N ILE A 67 -8.28 6.44 -4.76
CA ILE A 67 -9.25 7.33 -4.12
C ILE A 67 -8.65 7.69 -2.77
N VAL A 68 -8.44 8.98 -2.53
CA VAL A 68 -7.91 9.49 -1.27
C VAL A 68 -9.07 9.97 -0.43
N ASP A 69 -9.31 9.28 0.70
CA ASP A 69 -10.19 9.78 1.75
C ASP A 69 -9.47 10.85 2.56
N GLU A 70 -10.18 11.87 3.06
CA GLU A 70 -9.58 13.04 3.74
C GLU A 70 -8.45 13.71 2.93
N VAL A 71 -8.73 14.04 1.67
CA VAL A 71 -7.74 14.52 0.71
C VAL A 71 -6.96 15.77 1.15
N ASP A 72 -7.60 16.67 1.90
CA ASP A 72 -6.98 17.85 2.48
C ASP A 72 -5.94 17.47 3.54
N SER A 73 -6.31 16.62 4.49
CA SER A 73 -5.38 16.09 5.49
C SER A 73 -4.15 15.41 4.84
N ILE A 74 -4.39 14.54 3.86
CA ILE A 74 -3.32 13.72 3.27
C ILE A 74 -2.42 14.51 2.31
N LEU A 75 -2.99 15.25 1.35
CA LEU A 75 -2.20 15.88 0.29
C LEU A 75 -1.72 17.29 0.66
N ILE A 76 -2.34 17.96 1.64
CA ILE A 76 -1.95 19.31 2.06
C ILE A 76 -1.20 19.26 3.39
N ASP A 77 -1.81 18.65 4.42
CA ASP A 77 -1.24 18.74 5.76
C ASP A 77 -0.07 17.77 5.97
N GLU A 78 -0.22 16.51 5.57
CA GLU A 78 0.81 15.48 5.73
C GLU A 78 1.97 15.61 4.74
N SER A 79 1.75 16.23 3.57
CA SER A 79 2.78 16.38 2.52
C SER A 79 3.99 17.23 2.95
N ARG A 80 3.88 17.95 4.07
CA ARG A 80 4.98 18.70 4.68
C ARG A 80 6.07 17.81 5.29
N ASN A 81 5.74 16.55 5.62
CA ASN A 81 6.66 15.62 6.27
C ASN A 81 7.08 14.50 5.29
N PRO A 82 8.32 14.49 4.80
CA PRO A 82 8.76 13.46 3.86
C PRO A 82 8.83 12.08 4.52
N MET A 83 8.48 11.05 3.77
CA MET A 83 8.68 9.66 4.18
C MET A 83 10.13 9.23 3.91
N ILE A 84 10.83 8.79 4.95
CA ILE A 84 12.26 8.48 4.90
C ILE A 84 12.51 7.08 5.47
N ILE A 85 13.20 6.23 4.71
CA ILE A 85 13.78 4.97 5.21
C ILE A 85 15.27 5.20 5.47
N SER A 86 15.68 5.08 6.73
CA SER A 86 17.10 5.07 7.11
C SER A 86 17.57 3.64 7.37
N GLY A 87 18.63 3.19 6.71
CA GLY A 87 19.31 1.94 7.04
C GLY A 87 20.31 2.15 8.19
N ARG A 88 20.56 1.10 8.98
CA ARG A 88 21.82 1.01 9.74
C ARG A 88 22.89 0.54 8.77
N GLY A 89 23.95 1.34 8.62
CA GLY A 89 25.20 0.87 8.02
C GLY A 89 25.81 -0.25 8.84
#